data_AF-A0A430APH6-F1
#
_entry.id   AF-A0A430APH6-F1
#
_cell.length_a   1.000
_cell.length_b   1.000
_cell.length_c   1.000
_cell.angle_alpha   90.00
_cell.angle_beta   90.00
_cell.angle_gamma   90.00
#
_symmetry.space_group_name_H-M   'P 1'
#
loop_
_entity.id
_entity.type
_entity.pdbx_description
1 polymer ?
#
loop_
_entity_poly.entity_id
_entity_poly.type
_entity_poly.pdbx_seq_one_letter_code
_entity_poly.pdbx_strand_id
1 'polypeptide(L)'
;MEKNKFQRISLDSFHLKIIAIVAMFINHLGASFQLSHSYPLLFCFTEIIGKITFPVMAFLLVEGFHYTHNVKKYASRLAIFWLISIYPFHWLHYPLKSLITPDELVNNIFFTLLMGLLLIWSYSKTTNKIMKIAIVVFFSLATILSDLNVIGPLIIFAFYIIKDKKKKRLTHKSST
;
A
#
# COMPACT_ATOMS: atom_id res chain seq x y z
N MET A 1 -1.91 46.30 4.03
CA MET A 1 -2.59 45.08 4.50
C MET A 1 -2.71 44.11 3.33
N GLU A 2 -1.67 43.33 3.05
CA GLU A 2 -1.67 42.34 1.97
C GLU A 2 -1.98 40.95 2.56
N LYS A 3 -3.21 40.47 2.34
CA LYS A 3 -3.60 39.10 2.66
C LYS A 3 -3.03 38.18 1.58
N ASN A 4 -1.84 37.63 1.83
CA ASN A 4 -1.25 36.60 0.99
C ASN A 4 -2.14 35.35 0.98
N LYS A 5 -2.84 35.20 -0.15
CA LYS A 5 -3.73 34.11 -0.52
C LYS A 5 -2.88 32.88 -0.83
N PHE A 6 -2.33 32.23 0.19
CA PHE A 6 -1.84 30.85 0.06
C PHE A 6 -3.05 29.93 -0.10
N GLN A 7 -3.62 29.91 -1.32
CA GLN A 7 -4.37 28.76 -1.79
C GLN A 7 -3.38 27.60 -1.82
N ARG A 8 -3.28 26.88 -0.69
CA ARG A 8 -2.65 25.58 -0.68
C ARG A 8 -3.41 24.77 -1.71
N ILE A 9 -2.71 24.34 -2.75
CA ILE A 9 -3.20 23.36 -3.69
C ILE A 9 -3.58 22.15 -2.83
N SER A 10 -4.85 22.04 -2.43
CA SER A 10 -5.36 20.82 -1.85
C SER A 10 -5.47 19.87 -3.03
N LEU A 11 -4.35 19.24 -3.40
CA LEU A 11 -4.42 17.98 -4.11
C LEU A 11 -5.27 17.08 -3.21
N ASP A 12 -6.55 17.03 -3.54
CA ASP A 12 -7.52 16.29 -2.77
C ASP A 12 -7.01 14.85 -2.69
N SER A 13 -7.02 14.27 -1.49
CA SER A 13 -6.45 12.94 -1.22
C SER A 13 -6.96 11.90 -2.22
N PHE A 14 -8.16 12.13 -2.75
CA PHE A 14 -8.75 11.40 -3.86
C PHE A 14 -7.91 11.40 -5.16
N HIS A 15 -7.45 12.55 -5.63
CA HIS A 15 -6.65 12.67 -6.86
C HIS A 15 -5.31 11.96 -6.70
N LEU A 16 -4.65 12.12 -5.55
CA LEU A 16 -3.40 11.42 -5.24
C LEU A 16 -3.59 9.90 -5.21
N LYS A 17 -4.73 9.41 -4.69
CA LYS A 17 -5.08 7.98 -4.73
C LYS A 17 -5.22 7.48 -6.15
N ILE A 18 -5.94 8.21 -7.01
CA ILE A 18 -6.14 7.80 -8.41
C ILE A 18 -4.80 7.76 -9.15
N ILE A 19 -3.99 8.82 -9.03
CA ILE A 19 -2.68 8.89 -9.67
C ILE A 19 -1.81 7.73 -9.22
N ALA A 20 -1.79 7.42 -7.91
CA ALA A 20 -1.04 6.30 -7.39
C ALA A 20 -1.55 4.95 -7.95
N ILE A 21 -2.87 4.72 -7.98
CA ILE A 21 -3.44 3.48 -8.52
C ILE A 21 -3.08 3.31 -10.00
N VAL A 22 -3.22 4.36 -10.80
CA VAL A 22 -2.90 4.33 -12.23
C VAL A 22 -1.40 4.11 -12.45
N ALA A 23 -0.54 4.80 -11.69
CA ALA A 23 0.91 4.66 -11.79
C ALA A 23 1.38 3.24 -11.42
N MET A 24 0.83 2.64 -10.36
CA MET A 24 1.14 1.26 -9.97
C MET A 24 0.63 0.26 -11.01
N PHE A 25 -0.55 0.51 -11.58
CA PHE A 25 -1.11 -0.33 -12.63
C PHE A 25 -0.24 -0.31 -13.88
N ILE A 26 0.22 0.86 -14.33
CA ILE A 26 1.15 0.99 -15.48
C ILE A 26 2.48 0.27 -15.20
N ASN A 27 3.01 0.39 -13.98
CA ASN A 27 4.23 -0.33 -13.59
C ASN A 27 4.08 -1.84 -13.76
N HIS A 28 3.01 -2.43 -13.22
CA HIS A 28 2.76 -3.85 -13.36
C HIS A 28 2.46 -4.26 -14.80
N LEU A 29 1.68 -3.48 -15.56
CA LEU A 29 1.47 -3.75 -16.99
C LEU A 29 2.79 -3.78 -17.77
N GLY A 30 3.69 -2.83 -17.52
CA GLY A 30 5.02 -2.82 -18.14
C GLY A 30 5.84 -4.08 -17.85
N ALA A 31 5.75 -4.60 -16.62
CA ALA A 31 6.36 -5.88 -16.26
C ALA A 31 5.65 -7.07 -16.94
N SER A 32 4.32 -7.08 -16.98
CA SER A 32 3.50 -8.14 -17.56
C SER A 32 3.67 -8.29 -19.07
N PHE A 33 3.80 -7.18 -19.80
CA PHE A 33 4.04 -7.18 -21.24
C PHE A 33 5.50 -7.52 -21.63
N GLN A 34 6.32 -8.01 -20.68
CA GLN A 34 7.73 -8.33 -20.89
C GLN A 34 8.51 -7.18 -21.56
N LEU A 35 8.12 -5.94 -21.24
CA LEU A 35 8.72 -4.75 -21.84
C LEU A 35 10.22 -4.63 -21.52
N SER A 36 10.69 -5.36 -20.50
CA SER A 36 12.11 -5.57 -20.19
C SER A 36 12.94 -6.12 -21.35
N HIS A 37 12.34 -6.97 -22.20
CA HIS A 37 13.04 -7.57 -23.35
C HIS A 37 12.99 -6.68 -24.60
N SER A 38 11.86 -5.99 -24.83
CA SER A 38 11.67 -5.17 -26.03
C SER A 38 12.14 -3.72 -25.88
N TYR A 39 11.99 -3.12 -24.70
CA TYR A 39 12.28 -1.70 -24.44
C TYR A 39 12.81 -1.47 -23.01
N PRO A 40 14.09 -1.81 -22.73
CA PRO A 40 14.66 -1.79 -21.38
C PRO A 40 14.64 -0.38 -20.74
N LEU A 41 14.80 0.68 -21.53
CA LEU A 41 14.69 2.05 -21.02
C LEU A 41 13.27 2.38 -20.53
N LEU A 42 12.23 1.97 -21.28
CA LEU A 42 10.84 2.23 -20.92
C LEU A 42 10.44 1.44 -19.67
N PHE A 43 10.90 0.20 -19.57
CA PHE A 43 10.75 -0.63 -18.36
C PHE A 43 11.41 0.01 -17.13
N CYS A 44 12.60 0.61 -17.27
CA CYS A 44 13.27 1.31 -16.17
C CYS A 44 12.44 2.52 -15.67
N PHE A 45 11.85 3.29 -16.59
CA PHE A 45 10.96 4.41 -16.21
C PHE A 45 9.71 3.92 -15.46
N THR A 46 9.08 2.83 -15.91
CA THR A 46 7.91 2.28 -15.24
C THR A 46 8.24 1.79 -13.82
N GLU A 47 9.39 1.11 -13.66
CA GLU A 47 9.93 0.65 -12.37
C GLU A 47 10.16 1.79 -11.37
N ILE A 48 10.77 2.89 -11.82
CA ILE A 48 11.02 4.07 -10.97
C ILE A 48 9.69 4.66 -10.50
N ILE A 49 8.73 4.79 -11.40
CA ILE A 49 7.39 5.30 -11.09
C ILE A 49 6.70 4.38 -10.08
N GLY A 50 6.75 3.06 -10.27
CA GLY A 50 6.21 2.07 -9.34
C GLY A 50 6.82 2.17 -7.94
N LYS A 51 8.14 2.30 -7.85
CA LYS A 51 8.88 2.43 -6.58
C LYS A 51 8.52 3.68 -5.80
N ILE A 52 8.24 4.81 -6.47
CA ILE A 52 7.78 6.05 -5.81
C ILE A 52 6.30 5.98 -5.44
N THR A 53 5.51 5.28 -6.26
CA THR A 53 4.07 5.11 -6.07
C THR A 53 3.75 4.34 -4.79
N PHE A 54 4.56 3.33 -4.46
CA PHE A 54 4.32 2.52 -3.27
C PHE A 54 4.37 3.31 -1.94
N PRO A 55 5.40 4.12 -1.63
CA PRO A 55 5.41 5.02 -0.48
C PRO A 55 4.19 5.94 -0.42
N VAL A 56 3.71 6.43 -1.57
CA VAL A 56 2.51 7.27 -1.64
C VAL A 56 1.27 6.46 -1.24
N MET A 57 1.11 5.23 -1.76
CA MET A 57 0.01 4.34 -1.35
C MET A 57 0.09 3.98 0.13
N ALA A 58 1.28 3.67 0.64
CA ALA A 58 1.50 3.35 2.06
C ALA A 58 1.12 4.52 2.95
N PHE A 59 1.52 5.74 2.59
CA PHE A 59 1.12 6.97 3.28
C PHE A 59 -0.40 7.13 3.27
N LEU A 60 -1.05 7.05 2.11
CA LEU A 60 -2.50 7.19 1.97
C LEU A 60 -3.29 6.12 2.73
N LEU A 61 -2.75 4.91 2.83
CA LEU A 61 -3.33 3.81 3.61
C LEU A 61 -3.28 4.13 5.11
N VAL A 62 -2.13 4.61 5.60
CA VAL A 62 -1.98 5.02 7.01
C VAL A 62 -2.87 6.22 7.33
N GLU A 63 -2.96 7.21 6.44
CA GLU A 63 -3.94 8.31 6.55
C GLU A 63 -5.36 7.75 6.68
N GLY A 64 -5.76 6.90 5.73
CA GLY A 64 -7.08 6.28 5.70
C GLY A 64 -7.40 5.46 6.95
N PHE A 65 -6.40 4.78 7.51
CA PHE A 65 -6.53 4.05 8.78
C PHE A 65 -6.86 4.98 9.95
N HIS A 66 -6.20 6.14 10.04
CA HIS A 66 -6.44 7.08 11.14
C HIS A 66 -7.75 7.87 11.03
N TYR A 67 -8.26 8.07 9.81
CA TYR A 67 -9.53 8.78 9.57
C TYR A 67 -10.75 7.85 9.47
N THR A 68 -10.58 6.56 9.17
CA THR A 68 -11.71 5.64 9.05
C THR A 68 -12.22 5.22 10.42
N HIS A 69 -13.54 5.34 10.63
CA HIS A 69 -14.19 4.83 11.83
C HIS A 69 -14.36 3.30 11.79
N ASN A 70 -14.33 2.69 10.60
CA ASN A 70 -14.56 1.25 10.43
C ASN A 70 -13.46 0.60 9.57
N VAL A 71 -12.42 0.13 10.25
CA VAL A 71 -11.27 -0.54 9.62
C VAL A 71 -11.68 -1.88 8.98
N LYS A 72 -12.66 -2.60 9.55
CA LYS A 72 -13.16 -3.87 8.97
C LYS A 72 -13.74 -3.64 7.58
N LYS A 73 -14.60 -2.63 7.42
CA LYS A 73 -15.12 -2.23 6.09
C LYS A 73 -14.00 -1.82 5.15
N TYR A 74 -12.99 -1.10 5.66
CA TYR A 74 -11.85 -0.72 4.83
C TYR A 74 -11.06 -1.93 4.32
N ALA A 75 -10.72 -2.87 5.21
CA ALA A 75 -10.06 -4.12 4.85
C ALA A 75 -10.89 -4.95 3.86
N SER A 76 -12.22 -5.05 4.05
CA SER A 76 -13.10 -5.78 3.13
C SER A 76 -13.09 -5.19 1.72
N ARG A 77 -13.08 -3.85 1.58
CA ARG A 77 -12.97 -3.21 0.26
C ARG A 77 -11.65 -3.56 -0.41
N LEU A 78 -10.55 -3.56 0.34
CA LEU A 78 -9.23 -3.93 -0.17
C LEU A 78 -9.17 -5.40 -0.59
N ALA A 79 -9.77 -6.30 0.19
CA ALA A 79 -9.87 -7.71 -0.14
C ALA A 79 -10.71 -7.95 -1.41
N ILE A 80 -11.79 -7.19 -1.60
CA ILE A 80 -12.59 -7.23 -2.83
C ILE A 80 -11.75 -6.78 -4.03
N PHE A 81 -11.02 -5.66 -3.93
CA PHE A 81 -10.13 -5.22 -5.02
C PHE A 81 -9.01 -6.21 -5.31
N TRP A 82 -8.45 -6.84 -4.28
CA TRP A 82 -7.50 -7.92 -4.42
C TRP A 82 -8.08 -9.09 -5.24
N LEU A 83 -9.24 -9.61 -4.85
CA LEU A 83 -9.91 -10.71 -5.57
C LEU A 83 -10.27 -10.35 -7.02
N ILE A 84 -10.80 -9.15 -7.25
CA ILE A 84 -11.17 -8.69 -8.58
C ILE A 84 -9.94 -8.53 -9.48
N SER A 85 -8.82 -8.03 -8.94
CA SER A 85 -7.59 -7.82 -9.72
C SER A 85 -6.84 -9.10 -10.04
N ILE A 86 -7.05 -10.21 -9.32
CA ILE A 86 -6.43 -11.50 -9.63
C ILE A 86 -6.84 -12.00 -11.02
N TYR A 87 -8.12 -11.90 -11.39
CA TYR A 87 -8.64 -12.43 -12.65
C TYR A 87 -7.99 -11.82 -13.91
N PRO A 88 -7.93 -10.49 -14.09
CA PRO A 88 -7.27 -9.90 -15.26
C PRO A 88 -5.76 -10.17 -15.27
N PHE A 89 -5.12 -10.27 -14.11
CA PHE A 89 -3.69 -10.57 -14.01
C PHE A 89 -3.37 -12.01 -14.42
N HIS A 90 -4.17 -12.99 -13.98
CA HIS A 90 -4.03 -14.40 -14.36
C HIS A 90 -4.15 -14.57 -15.88
N TRP A 91 -5.17 -13.95 -16.49
CA TRP A 91 -5.36 -14.02 -17.95
C TRP A 91 -4.18 -13.42 -18.73
N LEU A 92 -3.59 -12.35 -18.22
CA LEU A 92 -2.48 -11.65 -18.87
C LEU A 92 -1.16 -12.44 -18.81
N HIS A 93 -0.86 -13.10 -17.69
CA HIS A 93 0.41 -13.82 -17.51
C HIS A 93 0.35 -15.29 -17.94
N TYR A 94 -0.82 -15.93 -17.81
CA TYR A 94 -0.98 -17.36 -18.05
C TYR A 94 -2.21 -17.66 -18.90
N PRO A 95 -2.28 -17.16 -20.15
CA PRO A 95 -3.45 -17.32 -21.01
C PRO A 95 -3.81 -18.79 -21.31
N LEU A 96 -2.88 -19.73 -21.13
CA LEU A 96 -3.06 -21.16 -21.36
C LEU A 96 -3.30 -22.00 -20.09
N LYS A 97 -3.30 -21.40 -18.90
CA LYS A 97 -3.40 -22.13 -17.62
C LYS A 97 -4.77 -21.94 -17.00
N SER A 98 -5.50 -23.04 -16.77
CA SER A 98 -6.87 -23.00 -16.23
C SER A 98 -6.95 -22.65 -14.74
N LEU A 99 -5.89 -22.90 -13.97
CA LEU A 99 -5.89 -22.75 -12.51
C LEU A 99 -5.01 -21.58 -12.07
N ILE A 100 -5.54 -20.75 -11.18
CA ILE A 100 -4.82 -19.69 -10.47
C ILE A 100 -3.88 -20.36 -9.46
N THR A 101 -2.59 -20.07 -9.54
CA THR A 101 -1.63 -20.59 -8.55
C THR A 101 -1.58 -19.75 -7.28
N PRO A 102 -1.20 -20.34 -6.12
CA PRO A 102 -1.04 -19.60 -4.88
C PRO A 102 -0.07 -18.42 -5.02
N ASP A 103 1.00 -18.56 -5.81
CA ASP A 103 1.98 -17.49 -6.02
C ASP A 103 1.36 -16.26 -6.69
N GLU A 104 0.41 -16.43 -7.61
CA GLU A 104 -0.31 -15.33 -8.26
C GLU A 104 -1.26 -14.59 -7.30
N LEU A 105 -1.77 -15.28 -6.28
CA LEU A 105 -2.60 -14.66 -5.25
C LEU A 105 -1.78 -13.71 -4.36
N VAL A 106 -0.52 -14.07 -4.11
CA VAL A 106 0.35 -13.33 -3.20
C VAL A 106 1.11 -12.21 -3.94
N ASN A 107 1.42 -12.38 -5.23
CA ASN A 107 1.99 -11.34 -6.11
C ASN A 107 0.92 -10.32 -6.54
N ASN A 108 0.35 -9.63 -5.55
CA ASN A 108 -0.58 -8.54 -5.79
C ASN A 108 -0.37 -7.39 -4.79
N ILE A 109 -0.26 -6.17 -5.31
CA ILE A 109 -0.08 -4.98 -4.48
C ILE A 109 -1.23 -4.77 -3.48
N PHE A 110 -2.46 -5.09 -3.85
CA PHE A 110 -3.62 -4.99 -2.96
C PHE A 110 -3.51 -5.98 -1.80
N PHE A 111 -2.90 -7.16 -2.01
CA PHE A 111 -2.60 -8.11 -0.95
C PHE A 111 -1.58 -7.53 0.03
N THR A 112 -0.48 -6.96 -0.47
CA THR A 112 0.53 -6.28 0.37
C THR A 112 -0.10 -5.16 1.19
N LEU A 113 -0.94 -4.32 0.58
CA LEU A 113 -1.64 -3.23 1.27
C LEU A 113 -2.62 -3.78 2.33
N LEU A 114 -3.34 -4.87 2.04
CA LEU A 114 -4.24 -5.51 3.00
C LEU A 114 -3.48 -6.05 4.21
N MET A 115 -2.37 -6.74 3.99
CA MET A 115 -1.51 -7.23 5.06
C MET A 115 -0.92 -6.09 5.89
N GLY A 116 -0.48 -5.01 5.24
CA GLY A 116 -0.02 -3.80 5.92
C GLY A 116 -1.11 -3.14 6.78
N LEU A 117 -2.36 -3.09 6.29
CA LEU A 117 -3.51 -2.58 7.05
C LEU A 117 -3.83 -3.46 8.25
N LEU A 118 -3.83 -4.78 8.09
CA LEU A 118 -4.08 -5.73 9.17
C LEU A 118 -2.95 -5.71 10.21
N LEU A 119 -1.71 -5.51 9.78
CA LEU A 119 -0.53 -5.31 10.63
C LEU A 119 -0.74 -4.11 11.56
N ILE A 120 -0.98 -2.92 11.01
CA ILE A 120 -1.16 -1.70 11.83
C ILE A 120 -2.41 -1.78 12.71
N TRP A 121 -3.49 -2.42 12.22
CA TRP A 121 -4.71 -2.59 12.98
C TRP A 121 -4.50 -3.51 14.19
N SER A 122 -3.88 -4.67 13.99
CA SER A 122 -3.57 -5.63 15.06
C SER A 122 -2.55 -5.06 16.06
N TYR A 123 -1.55 -4.33 15.55
CA TYR A 123 -0.57 -3.62 16.36
C TYR A 123 -1.24 -2.55 17.25
N SER A 124 -2.21 -1.80 16.72
CA SER A 124 -2.91 -0.74 17.45
C SER A 124 -3.75 -1.24 18.63
N LYS A 125 -4.30 -2.46 18.52
CA LYS A 125 -5.11 -3.10 19.56
C LYS A 125 -4.30 -3.80 20.64
N THR A 126 -3.02 -4.03 20.37
CA THR A 126 -2.14 -4.79 21.25
C THR A 126 -1.37 -3.85 22.17
N THR A 127 -1.31 -4.16 23.46
CA THR A 127 -0.48 -3.43 24.43
C THR A 127 0.84 -4.14 24.73
N ASN A 128 0.85 -5.48 24.69
CA ASN A 128 2.02 -6.31 25.00
C ASN A 128 3.13 -6.18 23.92
N LYS A 129 4.36 -5.89 24.35
CA LYS A 129 5.53 -5.72 23.46
C LYS A 129 5.88 -6.98 22.69
N ILE A 130 5.80 -8.16 23.32
CA ILE A 130 6.16 -9.44 22.67
C ILE A 130 5.16 -9.74 21.55
N MET A 131 3.87 -9.56 21.83
CA MET A 131 2.82 -9.80 20.85
C MET A 131 2.90 -8.80 19.68
N LYS A 132 3.33 -7.55 19.91
CA LYS A 132 3.62 -6.60 18.82
C LYS A 132 4.72 -7.08 17.89
N ILE A 133 5.82 -7.57 18.44
CA ILE A 133 6.94 -8.10 17.65
C ILE A 133 6.48 -9.33 16.87
N ALA A 134 5.76 -10.25 17.51
CA ALA A 134 5.19 -11.43 16.87
C ALA A 134 4.27 -11.07 15.69
N ILE A 135 3.41 -10.07 15.85
CA ILE A 135 2.52 -9.56 14.79
C ILE A 135 3.35 -9.02 13.62
N VAL A 136 4.36 -8.19 13.87
CA VAL A 136 5.22 -7.62 12.81
C VAL A 136 5.93 -8.73 12.05
N VAL A 137 6.50 -9.71 12.77
CA VAL A 137 7.19 -10.86 12.16
C VAL A 137 6.22 -11.71 11.35
N PHE A 138 5.05 -12.02 11.90
CA PHE A 138 4.03 -12.82 11.22
C PHE A 138 3.58 -12.20 9.90
N PHE A 139 3.21 -10.92 9.90
CA PHE A 139 2.77 -10.24 8.67
C PHE A 139 3.93 -10.03 7.68
N SER A 140 5.15 -9.83 8.17
CA SER A 140 6.34 -9.75 7.31
C SER A 140 6.59 -11.09 6.60
N LEU A 141 6.54 -12.21 7.33
CA LEU A 141 6.67 -13.56 6.78
C LEU A 141 5.56 -13.86 5.77
N ALA A 142 4.32 -13.48 6.07
CA ALA A 142 3.17 -13.68 5.19
C ALA A 142 3.30 -12.96 3.83
N THR A 143 4.09 -11.89 3.77
CA THR A 143 4.36 -11.13 2.53
C THR A 143 5.66 -11.50 1.83
N ILE A 144 6.40 -12.52 2.30
CA ILE A 144 7.65 -12.95 1.63
C ILE A 144 7.43 -13.33 0.18
N LEU A 145 6.26 -13.90 -0.16
CA LEU A 145 5.95 -14.30 -1.53
C LEU A 145 5.22 -13.20 -2.32
N SER A 146 5.17 -11.96 -1.81
CA SER A 146 4.42 -10.85 -2.40
C SER A 146 5.30 -9.90 -3.21
N ASP A 147 4.70 -9.09 -4.09
CA ASP A 147 5.35 -8.19 -5.04
C ASP A 147 6.46 -7.31 -4.42
N LEU A 148 6.27 -6.86 -3.19
CA LEU A 148 7.22 -6.00 -2.46
C LEU A 148 7.94 -6.71 -1.33
N ASN A 149 7.77 -8.02 -1.21
CA ASN A 149 8.30 -8.86 -0.15
C ASN A 149 7.99 -8.23 1.23
N VAL A 150 8.90 -8.45 2.19
CA VAL A 150 8.87 -7.88 3.54
C VAL A 150 8.94 -6.34 3.54
N ILE A 151 9.48 -5.72 2.49
CA ILE A 151 9.68 -4.26 2.41
C ILE A 151 8.32 -3.53 2.43
N GLY A 152 7.31 -4.13 1.80
CA GLY A 152 5.97 -3.54 1.71
C GLY A 152 5.36 -3.21 3.08
N PRO A 153 5.08 -4.21 3.93
CA PRO A 153 4.51 -3.97 5.25
C PRO A 153 5.41 -3.13 6.16
N LEU A 154 6.74 -3.24 6.03
CA LEU A 154 7.67 -2.44 6.82
C LEU A 154 7.55 -0.94 6.53
N ILE A 155 7.44 -0.55 5.26
CA ILE A 155 7.25 0.87 4.89
C ILE A 155 5.93 1.39 5.46
N ILE A 156 4.85 0.62 5.34
CA ILE A 156 3.53 0.98 5.92
C ILE A 156 3.65 1.17 7.44
N PHE A 157 4.33 0.23 8.10
CA PHE A 157 4.56 0.30 9.54
C PHE A 157 5.42 1.50 9.96
N ALA A 158 6.46 1.83 9.20
CA ALA A 158 7.29 3.01 9.43
C ALA A 158 6.47 4.31 9.35
N PHE A 159 5.65 4.46 8.30
CA PHE A 159 4.74 5.60 8.17
C PHE A 159 3.74 5.69 9.33
N TYR A 160 3.22 4.55 9.78
CA TYR A 160 2.33 4.47 10.94
C TYR A 160 3.00 4.99 12.22
N ILE A 161 4.22 4.55 12.54
CA ILE A 161 4.94 5.02 13.73
C ILE A 161 5.19 6.54 13.68
N ILE A 162 5.61 7.04 12.52
CA ILE A 162 5.91 8.47 12.35
C ILE A 162 4.64 9.30 12.56
N LYS A 163 3.52 8.88 11.96
CA LYS A 163 2.25 9.57 12.07
C LYS A 163 1.67 9.50 13.49
N ASP A 164 1.75 8.35 14.16
CA ASP A 164 1.26 8.20 15.53
C ASP A 164 2.04 9.08 16.52
N LYS A 165 3.38 9.15 16.40
CA LYS A 165 4.22 10.04 17.21
C LYS A 165 3.84 11.51 17.01
N LYS A 166 3.61 11.93 15.76
CA LYS A 166 3.19 13.30 15.44
C LYS A 166 1.84 13.65 16.07
N LYS A 167 0.86 12.73 16.01
CA LYS A 167 -0.47 12.92 16.61
C LYS A 167 -0.39 13.13 18.12
N LYS A 168 0.38 12.28 18.83
CA LYS A 168 0.59 12.38 20.29
C LYS A 168 1.27 13.68 20.72
N ARG A 169 2.23 14.18 19.93
CA ARG A 169 2.92 15.45 20.21
C ARG A 169 1.98 16.66 20.09
N LEU A 170 1.06 16.65 19.13
CA LEU A 170 0.10 17.74 18.94
C LEU A 170 -0.93 17.79 20.07
N THR A 171 -1.42 16.64 20.53
CA THR A 171 -2.38 16.57 21.65
C THR A 171 -1.76 17.00 22.98
N HIS A 172 -0.46 16.76 23.20
CA HIS A 172 0.24 17.19 24.41
C HIS A 172 0.54 18.70 24.43
N LYS A 173 0.68 19.34 23.27
CA LYS A 173 0.95 20.80 23.18
C LYS A 173 -0.31 21.66 23.30
N SER A 174 -1.50 21.09 23.08
CA SER A 174 -2.79 21.78 23.26
C SER A 174 -3.33 21.71 24.70
N SER A 175 -2.66 21.00 25.59
CA SER A 175 -3.04 20.80 27.01
C SER A 175 -2.07 21.48 28.00
N THR A 176 -1.16 22.31 27.49
CA THR A 176 -0.21 23.16 28.24
C THR A 176 -0.36 24.59 27.76
#